data_AF-A0A7V1IFF1-F1
#
_entry.id   AF-A0A7V1IFF1-F1
#
_cell.length_a   1.000
_cell.length_b   1.000
_cell.length_c   1.000
_cell.angle_alpha   90.00
_cell.angle_beta   90.00
_cell.angle_gamma   90.00
#
_symmetry.space_group_name_H-M   'P 1'
#
loop_
_entity.id
_entity.type
_entity.pdbx_description
1 polymer ?
#
loop_
_entity_poly.entity_id
_entity_poly.type
_entity_poly.pdbx_seq_one_letter_code
_entity_poly.pdbx_strand_id
1 'polypeptide(L)'
;MALRVLVLGNPWVFREARHFDIRTFVIRIENDTADLNLPPALYNAPGLVALARESGFEADAVFVGDESLPPWLYGLEEIDIPLVWYAIDSHIHQWHEHYCAAFDLLLIAQPTYRELFTPVNRHGEIRFLPLYA
;
A
#
# COMPACT_ATOMS: atom_id res chain seq x y z
N MET A 1 -0.93 -9.06 -20.40
CA MET A 1 -2.21 -8.60 -19.82
C MET A 1 -1.76 -7.78 -18.65
N ALA A 2 -2.07 -6.48 -18.65
CA ALA A 2 -1.48 -5.55 -17.69
C ALA A 2 -1.88 -5.91 -16.26
N LEU A 3 -0.93 -5.94 -15.34
CA LEU A 3 -1.20 -6.06 -13.91
C LEU A 3 -1.93 -4.81 -13.42
N ARG A 4 -3.10 -4.96 -12.80
CA ARG A 4 -3.91 -3.85 -12.29
C ARG A 4 -3.69 -3.71 -10.79
N VAL A 5 -3.12 -2.60 -10.36
CA VAL A 5 -2.81 -2.33 -8.95
C VAL A 5 -3.69 -1.21 -8.43
N LEU A 6 -4.51 -1.50 -7.42
CA LEU A 6 -5.17 -0.45 -6.65
C LEU A 6 -4.15 0.13 -5.67
N VAL A 7 -3.86 1.42 -5.79
CA VAL A 7 -2.95 2.13 -4.89
C VAL A 7 -3.79 2.89 -3.88
N LEU A 8 -3.62 2.56 -2.60
CA LEU A 8 -4.17 3.32 -1.48
C LEU A 8 -3.05 4.16 -0.87
N GLY A 9 -3.11 5.47 -1.07
CA GLY A 9 -2.08 6.42 -0.65
C GLY A 9 -1.07 6.73 -1.73
N ASN A 10 0.18 6.99 -1.34
CA ASN A 10 1.18 7.58 -2.22
C ASN A 10 1.62 6.62 -3.36
N PRO A 11 1.40 6.98 -4.65
CA PRO A 11 1.70 6.12 -5.80
C PRO A 11 3.14 6.24 -6.29
N TRP A 12 4.04 6.90 -5.55
CA TRP A 12 5.35 7.34 -6.09
C TRP A 12 6.16 6.23 -6.78
N VAL A 13 6.15 5.00 -6.24
CA VAL A 13 6.84 3.83 -6.84
C VAL A 13 6.31 3.49 -8.25
N PHE A 14 5.07 3.85 -8.54
CA PHE A 14 4.41 3.61 -9.83
C PHE A 14 4.56 4.76 -10.82
N ARG A 15 5.27 5.84 -10.50
CA ARG A 15 5.49 6.94 -11.48
C ARG A 15 6.12 6.45 -12.78
N GLU A 16 7.03 5.48 -12.68
CA GLU A 16 7.68 4.83 -13.82
C GLU A 16 6.97 3.54 -14.27
N ALA A 17 5.85 3.16 -13.64
CA ALA A 17 5.03 2.01 -14.02
C ALA A 17 4.54 2.08 -15.47
N ARG A 18 4.49 3.29 -16.06
CA ARG A 18 4.21 3.52 -17.48
C ARG A 18 5.13 2.75 -18.43
N HIS A 19 6.33 2.37 -17.98
CA HIS A 19 7.29 1.57 -18.77
C HIS A 19 7.08 0.06 -18.62
N PHE A 20 6.16 -0.35 -17.76
CA PHE A 20 5.82 -1.73 -17.48
C PHE A 20 4.35 -2.00 -17.89
N ASP A 21 3.97 -3.27 -18.06
CA ASP A 21 2.57 -3.67 -18.28
C ASP A 21 1.80 -3.61 -16.94
N ILE A 22 1.78 -2.43 -16.31
CA ILE A 22 1.14 -2.15 -15.01
C ILE A 22 0.18 -0.97 -15.19
N ARG A 23 -1.05 -1.12 -14.71
CA ARG A 23 -2.06 -0.07 -14.63
C ARG A 23 -2.41 0.20 -13.19
N THR A 24 -2.58 1.46 -12.82
CA THR A 24 -2.92 1.86 -11.46
C THR A 24 -4.28 2.54 -11.41
N PHE A 25 -4.96 2.38 -10.28
CA PHE A 25 -6.04 3.26 -9.84
C PHE A 25 -5.67 3.75 -8.45
N VAL A 26 -5.61 5.06 -8.26
CA VAL A 26 -5.00 5.69 -7.10
C VAL A 26 -6.07 6.38 -6.26
N ILE A 27 -6.25 5.92 -5.02
CA ILE A 27 -7.13 6.54 -4.02
C ILE A 27 -6.27 7.17 -2.94
N ARG A 28 -6.47 8.45 -2.64
CA ARG A 28 -5.69 9.18 -1.61
C ARG A 28 -6.55 10.06 -0.73
N ILE A 29 -6.01 10.40 0.42
CA ILE A 29 -6.50 11.51 1.23
C ILE A 29 -5.89 12.81 0.70
N GLU A 30 -6.74 13.76 0.29
CA GLU A 30 -6.38 15.14 -0.07
C GLU A 30 -5.16 15.30 -1.02
N ASN A 31 -5.26 14.84 -2.28
CA ASN A 31 -4.18 15.00 -3.25
C ASN A 31 -4.60 15.17 -4.73
N ASP A 32 -4.14 16.23 -5.37
CA ASP A 32 -4.49 16.58 -6.77
C ASP A 32 -4.06 15.55 -7.84
N THR A 33 -3.27 14.53 -7.49
CA THR A 33 -2.79 13.51 -8.43
C THR A 33 -3.45 12.14 -8.26
N ALA A 34 -4.53 12.03 -7.48
CA ALA A 34 -5.29 10.79 -7.30
C ALA A 34 -6.39 10.63 -8.37
N ASP A 35 -6.71 9.39 -8.74
CA ASP A 35 -7.90 9.08 -9.54
C ASP A 35 -9.18 9.32 -8.71
N LEU A 36 -9.10 9.09 -7.39
CA LEU A 36 -10.14 9.42 -6.44
C LEU A 36 -9.57 10.04 -5.16
N ASN A 37 -10.10 11.21 -4.80
CA ASN A 37 -9.77 11.88 -3.54
C ASN A 37 -10.83 11.64 -2.47
N LEU A 38 -10.34 11.32 -1.28
CA LEU A 38 -11.14 11.14 -0.09
C LEU A 38 -10.82 12.24 0.93
N PRO A 39 -11.82 12.69 1.72
CA PRO A 39 -11.55 13.54 2.87
C PRO A 39 -10.78 12.77 3.96
N PRO A 40 -10.10 13.45 4.90
CA PRO A 40 -9.39 12.77 5.99
C PRO A 40 -10.37 12.04 6.93
N ALA A 41 -10.33 10.71 6.91
CA ALA A 41 -11.12 9.84 7.77
C ALA A 41 -10.49 8.45 7.88
N LEU A 42 -11.08 7.59 8.73
CA LEU A 42 -10.75 6.17 8.80
C LEU A 42 -11.64 5.40 7.81
N TYR A 43 -11.01 4.60 6.93
CA TYR A 43 -11.69 3.90 5.85
C TYR A 43 -11.55 2.38 5.93
N ASN A 44 -12.62 1.68 5.60
CA ASN A 44 -12.63 0.23 5.43
C ASN A 44 -11.94 -0.12 4.11
N ALA A 45 -10.83 -0.84 4.16
CA ALA A 45 -10.04 -1.16 2.97
C ALA A 45 -10.81 -2.04 1.95
N PRO A 46 -11.58 -3.08 2.35
CA PRO A 46 -12.46 -3.81 1.43
C PRO A 46 -13.48 -2.93 0.72
N GLY A 47 -14.05 -1.94 1.42
CA GLY A 47 -14.94 -0.94 0.85
C GLY A 47 -14.27 -0.11 -0.25
N LEU A 48 -12.99 0.24 -0.10
CA LEU A 48 -12.23 0.94 -1.13
C LEU A 48 -11.91 0.05 -2.35
N VAL A 49 -11.69 -1.25 -2.13
CA VAL A 49 -11.57 -2.24 -3.23
C VAL A 49 -12.88 -2.34 -4.00
N ALA A 50 -14.02 -2.41 -3.30
CA ALA A 50 -15.34 -2.41 -3.92
C ALA A 50 -15.60 -1.12 -4.71
N LEU A 51 -15.22 0.04 -4.16
CA LEU A 51 -15.36 1.34 -4.82
C LEU A 51 -14.52 1.45 -6.11
N ALA A 52 -13.29 0.91 -6.11
CA ALA A 52 -12.48 0.83 -7.32
C ALA A 52 -13.16 -0.05 -8.38
N ARG A 53 -13.73 -1.19 -7.99
CA ARG A 53 -14.48 -2.08 -8.88
C ARG A 53 -15.71 -1.38 -9.46
N GLU A 54 -16.47 -0.65 -8.65
CA GLU A 54 -17.62 0.15 -9.10
C GLU A 54 -17.21 1.26 -10.09
N SER A 55 -15.99 1.77 -9.93
CA SER A 55 -15.37 2.74 -10.85
C SER A 55 -14.83 2.08 -12.14
N GLY A 56 -15.07 0.78 -12.36
CA GLY A 56 -14.61 0.04 -13.51
C GLY A 56 -13.17 -0.46 -13.42
N PHE A 57 -12.55 -0.40 -12.24
CA PHE A 57 -11.19 -0.88 -12.00
C PHE A 57 -11.20 -2.11 -11.09
N GLU A 58 -11.10 -3.28 -11.70
CA GLU A 58 -10.95 -4.54 -10.98
C GLU A 58 -9.46 -4.80 -10.73
N ALA A 59 -9.03 -4.68 -9.48
CA ALA A 59 -7.62 -4.81 -9.10
C ALA A 59 -7.17 -6.28 -9.01
N ASP A 60 -5.94 -6.55 -9.46
CA ASP A 60 -5.25 -7.83 -9.28
C ASP A 60 -4.42 -7.85 -7.98
N ALA A 61 -4.08 -6.67 -7.45
CA ALA A 61 -3.38 -6.49 -6.18
C ALA A 61 -3.71 -5.11 -5.57
N VAL A 62 -3.54 -4.99 -4.26
CA VAL A 62 -3.60 -3.72 -3.52
C VAL A 62 -2.20 -3.34 -3.07
N PHE A 63 -1.84 -2.08 -3.27
CA PHE A 63 -0.62 -1.49 -2.77
C PHE A 63 -0.96 -0.35 -1.83
N VAL A 64 -0.46 -0.40 -0.60
CA VAL A 64 -0.54 0.70 0.36
C VAL A 64 0.77 1.49 0.28
N GLY A 65 0.66 2.75 -0.11
CA GLY A 65 1.77 3.70 -0.16
C GLY A 65 1.85 4.53 1.12
N ASP A 66 3.06 4.77 1.60
CA ASP A 66 3.28 5.63 2.76
C ASP A 66 2.86 7.08 2.49
N GLU A 67 2.00 7.63 3.36
CA GLU A 67 1.58 9.04 3.31
C GLU A 67 2.11 9.85 4.51
N SER A 68 3.01 9.28 5.31
CA SER A 68 3.49 9.83 6.59
C SER A 68 2.35 10.24 7.55
N LEU A 69 1.21 9.54 7.41
CA LEU A 69 0.03 9.67 8.26
C LEU A 69 -0.08 8.46 9.19
N PRO A 70 -0.79 8.57 10.32
CA PRO A 70 -1.23 7.40 11.07
C PRO A 70 -2.05 6.45 10.18
N PRO A 71 -2.18 5.16 10.54
CA PRO A 71 -3.02 4.22 9.82
C PRO A 71 -4.45 4.76 9.64
N TRP A 72 -4.86 4.88 8.39
CA TRP A 72 -6.19 5.37 7.99
C TRP A 72 -7.04 4.27 7.34
N LEU A 73 -6.50 3.05 7.24
CA LEU A 73 -7.14 1.87 6.69
C LEU A 73 -7.35 0.83 7.79
N TYR A 74 -8.52 0.19 7.79
CA TYR A 74 -8.83 -0.99 8.62
C TYR A 74 -9.49 -2.09 7.80
N GLY A 75 -9.47 -3.33 8.30
CA GLY A 75 -9.99 -4.51 7.60
C GLY A 75 -9.09 -4.96 6.44
N LEU A 76 -7.80 -4.63 6.50
CA LEU A 76 -6.81 -5.01 5.49
C LEU A 76 -6.69 -6.54 5.34
N GLU A 77 -6.84 -7.25 6.45
CA GLU A 77 -6.83 -8.70 6.56
C GLU A 77 -8.03 -9.39 5.86
N GLU A 78 -9.06 -8.63 5.47
CA GLU A 78 -10.24 -9.12 4.75
C GLU A 78 -10.09 -9.00 3.23
N ILE A 79 -8.95 -8.51 2.73
CA ILE A 79 -8.69 -8.37 1.30
C ILE A 79 -8.20 -9.72 0.74
N ASP A 80 -8.98 -10.30 -0.17
CA ASP A 80 -8.70 -11.62 -0.78
C ASP A 80 -7.74 -11.58 -1.99
N ILE A 81 -7.15 -10.43 -2.30
CA ILE A 81 -6.15 -10.25 -3.35
C ILE A 81 -4.82 -9.80 -2.74
N PRO A 82 -3.67 -10.07 -3.39
CA PRO A 82 -2.36 -9.75 -2.86
C PRO A 82 -2.27 -8.31 -2.32
N LEU A 83 -1.90 -8.19 -1.05
CA LEU A 83 -1.83 -6.94 -0.33
C LEU A 83 -0.37 -6.58 0.00
N VAL A 84 0.11 -5.50 -0.59
CA VAL A 84 1.50 -5.04 -0.51
C VAL A 84 1.56 -3.72 0.25
N TRP A 85 2.56 -3.55 1.12
CA TRP A 85 2.86 -2.26 1.75
C TRP A 85 4.28 -1.83 1.48
N TYR A 86 4.48 -0.53 1.23
CA TYR A 86 5.79 0.08 1.22
C TYR A 86 6.01 0.93 2.48
N ALA A 87 6.74 0.36 3.44
CA ALA A 87 7.07 1.01 4.69
C ALA A 87 8.26 1.97 4.51
N ILE A 88 8.00 3.25 4.79
CA ILE A 88 8.98 4.34 4.75
C ILE A 88 9.11 4.93 6.15
N ASP A 89 10.26 5.51 6.50
CA ASP A 89 10.46 6.20 7.78
C ASP A 89 10.09 5.38 9.03
N SER A 90 10.37 4.08 9.00
CA SER A 90 10.07 3.16 10.12
C SER A 90 10.74 3.55 11.45
N HIS A 91 11.75 4.42 11.40
CA HIS A 91 12.43 4.98 12.57
C HIS A 91 11.56 5.92 13.43
N ILE A 92 10.49 6.50 12.88
CA ILE A 92 9.57 7.42 13.60
C ILE A 92 8.16 6.85 13.79
N HIS A 93 7.87 5.69 13.20
CA HIS A 93 6.53 5.10 13.21
C HIS A 93 6.50 3.77 13.97
N GLN A 94 6.34 3.85 15.30
CA GLN A 94 6.30 2.65 16.16
C GLN A 94 5.16 1.68 15.81
N TRP A 95 4.08 2.18 15.19
CA TRP A 95 2.96 1.35 14.75
C TRP A 95 3.31 0.42 13.58
N HIS A 96 4.44 0.64 12.89
CA HIS A 96 4.89 -0.16 11.75
C HIS A 96 5.04 -1.64 12.08
N GLU A 97 5.57 -1.94 13.27
CA GLU A 97 5.76 -3.31 13.75
C GLU A 97 4.44 -4.09 13.74
N HIS A 98 3.38 -3.53 14.30
CA HIS A 98 2.10 -4.23 14.38
C HIS A 98 1.32 -4.18 13.07
N TYR A 99 1.44 -3.09 12.33
CA TYR A 99 0.70 -2.89 11.08
C TYR A 99 1.14 -3.84 9.98
N CYS A 100 2.42 -4.24 9.94
CA CYS A 100 2.91 -5.15 8.91
C CYS A 100 2.26 -6.54 8.94
N ALA A 101 1.61 -6.93 10.05
CA ALA A 101 0.99 -8.24 10.20
C ALA A 101 -0.21 -8.46 9.25
N ALA A 102 -0.75 -7.39 8.67
CA ALA A 102 -1.89 -7.44 7.74
C ALA A 102 -1.50 -7.63 6.27
N PHE A 103 -0.20 -7.60 5.92
CA PHE A 103 0.27 -7.56 4.54
C PHE A 103 0.93 -8.86 4.11
N ASP A 104 0.67 -9.28 2.86
CA ASP A 104 1.31 -10.44 2.24
C ASP A 104 2.78 -10.16 1.91
N LEU A 105 3.06 -8.95 1.43
CA LEU A 105 4.40 -8.51 1.06
C LEU A 105 4.70 -7.14 1.67
N LEU A 106 5.81 -7.08 2.40
CA LEU A 106 6.36 -5.83 2.91
C LEU A 106 7.57 -5.40 2.07
N LEU A 107 7.47 -4.22 1.47
CA LEU A 107 8.60 -3.50 0.91
C LEU A 107 9.12 -2.54 1.96
N ILE A 108 10.43 -2.53 2.22
CA ILE A 108 11.05 -1.63 3.20
C ILE A 108 12.04 -0.69 2.53
N ALA A 109 11.95 0.60 2.86
CA ALA A 109 12.90 1.62 2.42
C ALA A 109 14.21 1.63 3.23
N GLN A 110 14.16 1.19 4.50
CA GLN A 110 15.34 1.08 5.36
C GLN A 110 15.62 -0.40 5.71
N PRO A 111 16.61 -1.05 5.08
CA PRO A 111 16.82 -2.50 5.21
C PRO A 111 17.21 -2.91 6.64
N THR A 112 17.82 -2.01 7.41
CA THR A 112 18.16 -2.20 8.83
C THR A 112 16.93 -2.42 9.72
N TYR A 113 15.74 -2.03 9.28
CA TYR A 113 14.49 -2.22 10.03
C TYR A 113 13.83 -3.57 9.75
N ARG A 114 14.43 -4.45 8.93
CA ARG A 114 13.88 -5.78 8.68
C ARG A 114 13.62 -6.58 9.97
N GLU A 115 14.51 -6.47 10.95
CA GLU A 115 14.41 -7.19 12.22
C GLU A 115 13.19 -6.74 13.04
N LEU A 116 12.72 -5.51 12.86
CA LEU A 116 11.50 -5.00 13.49
C LEU A 116 10.25 -5.76 13.03
N PHE A 117 10.18 -6.10 11.74
CA PHE A 117 8.98 -6.67 11.12
C PHE A 117 8.93 -8.20 11.17
N THR A 118 10.10 -8.84 11.16
CA THR A 118 10.23 -10.31 11.06
C THR A 118 9.42 -11.08 12.12
N PRO A 119 9.35 -10.65 13.40
CA PRO A 119 8.63 -11.40 14.43
C PRO A 119 7.11 -11.45 14.24
N VAL A 120 6.55 -10.51 13.49
CA VAL A 120 5.11 -10.21 13.45
C VAL A 120 4.51 -10.25 12.05
N ASN A 121 5.35 -10.21 11.00
CA ASN A 121 4.92 -10.45 9.63
C ASN A 121 4.54 -11.93 9.45
N ARG A 122 3.23 -12.19 9.31
CA ARG A 122 2.66 -13.54 9.22
C ARG A 122 3.00 -14.26 7.91
N HIS A 123 3.24 -13.51 6.85
CA HIS A 123 3.48 -14.03 5.50
C HIS A 123 4.97 -14.17 5.20
N GLY A 124 5.83 -13.54 6.00
CA GLY A 124 7.27 -13.70 5.99
C GLY A 124 7.99 -13.06 4.81
N GLU A 125 7.27 -12.47 3.85
CA GLU A 125 7.88 -11.86 2.68
C GLU A 125 8.20 -10.39 2.91
N ILE A 126 9.49 -10.11 3.13
CA ILE A 126 10.03 -8.76 3.29
C ILE A 126 11.11 -8.54 2.24
N ARG A 127 10.95 -7.50 1.41
CA ARG A 127 11.92 -7.12 0.37
C ARG A 127 12.39 -5.69 0.55
N PHE A 128 13.65 -5.44 0.23
CA PHE A 128 14.20 -4.10 0.22
C PHE A 128 13.84 -3.41 -1.10
N LEU A 129 13.33 -2.18 -1.01
CA LEU A 129 13.09 -1.29 -2.14
C LEU A 129 13.56 0.13 -1.76
N PRO A 130 14.65 0.64 -2.34
CA PRO A 130 15.18 1.95 -2.00
C PRO A 130 14.24 3.10 -2.45
N LEU A 131 14.23 4.20 -1.69
CA LEU A 131 13.49 5.43 -2.01
C LEU A 131 13.98 6.15 -3.27
N TYR A 132 15.22 5.89 -3.69
CA TYR A 132 15.82 6.47 -4.88
C TYR A 132 16.65 5.38 -5.55
N ALA A 133 16.27 4.99 -6.78
CA ALA A 133 17.00 4.08 -7.65
C ALA A 133 17.01 4.62 -9.08
#